data_AF-A0A959JKE4-F1
#
_entry.id   AF-A0A959JKE4-F1
#
_cell.length_a   1.000
_cell.length_b   1.000
_cell.length_c   1.000
_cell.angle_alpha   90.00
_cell.angle_beta   90.00
_cell.angle_gamma   90.00
#
_symmetry.space_group_name_H-M   'P 1'
#
loop_
_entity.id
_entity.type
_entity.pdbx_description
1 polymer ?
#
loop_
_entity_poly.entity_id
_entity_poly.type
_entity_poly.pdbx_seq_one_letter_code
_entity_poly.pdbx_strand_id
1 'polypeptide(L)' 'MSSSAYDVLTEKQRQELSSMTHLLPISIPTIETYGGGSVRCMMAEIFLPKK' A
#
# COMPACT_ATOMS: atom_id res chain seq x y z
N MET A 1 0.22 -0.04 1.68
CA MET A 1 0.06 0.79 0.46
C MET A 1 1.33 1.62 0.24
N SER A 2 1.54 2.29 -0.90
CA SER A 2 2.69 3.21 -0.99
C SER A 2 2.47 4.48 -0.16
N SER A 3 3.54 5.14 0.28
CA SER A 3 3.45 6.43 1.00
C SER A 3 2.68 7.48 0.20
N SER A 4 2.97 7.60 -1.10
CA SER A 4 2.25 8.51 -2.01
C SER A 4 0.73 8.24 -2.03
N ALA A 5 0.32 6.96 -2.00
CA ALA A 5 -1.09 6.57 -1.93
C ALA A 5 -1.72 6.83 -0.55
N TYR A 6 -0.92 6.80 0.52
CA TYR A 6 -1.38 7.20 1.84
C TYR A 6 -1.61 8.71 1.87
N ASP A 7 -0.69 9.51 1.34
CA ASP A 7 -0.73 10.98 1.45
C ASP A 7 -1.93 11.64 0.76
N VAL A 8 -2.51 10.99 -0.25
CA VAL A 8 -3.74 11.47 -0.92
C VAL A 8 -5.02 11.27 -0.09
N LEU A 9 -4.99 10.46 0.96
CA LEU A 9 -6.15 10.23 1.81
C LEU A 9 -6.44 11.44 2.70
N THR A 10 -7.71 11.78 2.82
CA THR A 10 -8.17 12.73 3.85
C THR A 10 -8.10 12.10 5.24
N GLU A 11 -8.02 12.93 6.28
CA GLU A 11 -8.02 12.46 7.67
C GLU A 11 -9.24 11.58 8.00
N LYS A 12 -10.42 11.94 7.47
CA LYS A 12 -11.63 11.11 7.63
C LYS A 12 -11.43 9.70 7.04
N GLN A 13 -10.88 9.61 5.83
CA GLN A 13 -10.61 8.32 5.19
C GLN A 13 -9.53 7.52 5.93
N ARG A 14 -8.49 8.18 6.46
CA ARG A 14 -7.48 7.52 7.30
C ARG A 14 -8.10 6.92 8.55
N GLN A 15 -8.98 7.66 9.22
CA GLN A 15 -9.68 7.21 10.42
C GLN A 15 -10.59 6.02 10.13
N GLU A 16 -11.40 6.10 9.07
CA GLU A 16 -12.27 5.00 8.63
C GLU A 16 -11.46 3.74 8.33
N LEU A 17 -10.39 3.84 7.54
CA LEU A 17 -9.55 2.69 7.20
C LEU A 17 -8.80 2.12 8.42
N SER A 18 -8.29 2.99 9.30
CA SER A 18 -7.57 2.57 10.52
C SER A 18 -8.48 1.84 11.52
N SER A 19 -9.79 2.05 11.45
CA SER A 19 -10.76 1.30 12.27
C SER A 19 -10.94 -0.15 11.84
N MET A 20 -10.66 -0.46 10.56
CA MET A 20 -10.84 -1.78 9.97
C MET A 20 -9.54 -2.57 9.85
N THR A 21 -8.41 -1.88 9.72
CA THR A 21 -7.10 -2.50 9.48
C THR A 21 -5.96 -1.59 9.93
N HIS A 22 -4.76 -2.14 10.04
CA HIS A 22 -3.56 -1.36 10.30
C HIS A 22 -3.00 -0.77 9.00
N LEU A 23 -2.94 0.55 8.91
CA LEU A 23 -2.38 1.22 7.74
C LEU A 23 -0.85 1.18 7.78
N LEU A 24 -0.26 0.51 6.79
CA LEU A 24 1.18 0.41 6.61
C LEU A 24 1.60 1.13 5.30
N PRO A 25 1.89 2.43 5.35
CA PRO A 25 2.47 3.16 4.23
C PRO A 25 3.95 2.77 4.04
N ILE A 26 4.33 2.39 2.82
CA ILE A 26 5.70 2.01 2.47
C ILE A 26 6.22 2.95 1.38
N SER A 27 7.38 3.56 1.62
CA SER A 27 8.03 4.41 0.63
C SER A 27 8.72 3.54 -0.43
N ILE A 28 8.37 3.72 -1.71
CA ILE A 28 8.96 3.01 -2.85
C ILE A 28 9.32 3.98 -3.99
N PRO A 29 10.10 5.05 -3.71
CA PRO A 29 10.26 6.20 -4.61
C PRO A 29 10.90 5.81 -5.95
N THR A 30 11.84 4.87 -5.96
CA THR A 30 12.48 4.39 -7.19
C THR A 30 11.47 3.75 -8.14
N ILE A 31 10.56 2.94 -7.62
CA ILE A 31 9.53 2.27 -8.43
C ILE A 31 8.49 3.27 -8.92
N GLU A 32 7.99 4.14 -8.03
CA GLU A 32 7.00 5.16 -8.40
C GLU A 32 7.54 6.16 -9.43
N THR A 33 8.83 6.51 -9.34
CA THR A 33 9.46 7.51 -10.24
C THR A 33 9.87 6.91 -11.57
N TYR A 34 10.47 5.72 -11.59
CA TYR A 34 11.12 5.17 -12.78
C TYR A 34 10.42 3.95 -13.38
N GLY A 35 9.73 3.15 -12.55
CA GLY A 35 9.09 1.90 -12.98
C GLY A 35 7.59 2.03 -13.28
N GLY A 36 6.92 3.02 -12.67
CA GLY A 36 5.47 3.15 -12.67
C GLY A 36 4.79 2.08 -11.79
N GLY A 37 3.77 2.48 -11.03
CA GLY A 37 2.99 1.59 -10.15
C GLY A 37 3.14 1.91 -8.66
N SER A 38 2.42 1.16 -7.83
CA SER A 38 2.40 1.31 -6.36
C SER A 38 2.76 -0.03 -5.70
N VAL A 39 2.80 -0.07 -4.35
CA VAL A 39 3.10 -1.28 -3.56
C VAL A 39 2.25 -2.47 -4.01
N ARG A 40 0.97 -2.26 -4.32
CA ARG A 40 0.09 -3.36 -4.75
C ARG A 40 0.55 -4.04 -6.04
N CYS A 41 1.11 -3.29 -6.99
CA CYS A 41 1.63 -3.82 -8.24
C CYS A 41 2.90 -4.67 -8.05
N MET A 42 3.56 -4.54 -6.90
CA MET A 42 4.83 -5.20 -6.57
C MET A 42 4.63 -6.44 -5.68
N MET A 43 3.39 -6.79 -5.36
CA MET A 43 3.07 -7.95 -4.52
C MET A 43 2.45 -9.06 -5.36
N ALA A 44 2.88 -10.29 -5.10
CA ALA A 44 2.23 -11.50 -5.56
C ALA A 44 1.92 -12.38 -4.35
N GLU A 45 0.65 -12.63 -4.10
CA GLU A 45 0.21 -13.50 -3.01
C GLU A 45 0.24 -14.96 -3.49
N ILE A 46 0.86 -15.84 -2.69
CA ILE A 46 0.87 -17.28 -2.96
C ILE A 46 -0.13 -17.94 -2.01
N PHE A 47 -1.29 -18.33 -2.54
CA PHE A 47 -2.38 -18.94 -1.78
C PHE A 47 -2.31 -20.48 -1.69
N LEU A 48 -1.15 -21.08 -1.99
CA LEU A 48 -0.95 -22.53 -1.95
C LEU A 48 -0.77 -23.02 -0.50
N PRO A 49 -1.26 -24.22 -0.14
CA PRO A 49 -1.03 -24.80 1.19
C PRO A 49 0.48 -24.99 1.43
N LYS A 50 0.91 -24.72 2.67
CA LYS A 50 2.29 -25.02 3.09
C LYS A 50 2.53 -26.53 3.01
N LYS A 51 3.67 -26.92 2.45
CA LYS A 51 4.15 -28.30 2.47
C LYS A 51 4.67 -28.68 3.84
#